data_AF-A0A2H9RNQ5-F1
#
_entry.id   AF-A0A2H9RNQ5-F1
#
_cell.length_a   1.000
_cell.length_b   1.000
_cell.length_c   1.000
_cell.angle_alpha   90.00
_cell.angle_beta   90.00
_cell.angle_gamma   90.00
#
_symmetry.space_group_name_H-M   'P 1'
#
loop_
_entity.id
_entity.type
_entity.pdbx_description
1 polymer ?
#
loop_
_entity_poly.entity_id
_entity_poly.type
_entity_poly.pdbx_seq_one_letter_code
_entity_poly.pdbx_strand_id
1 'polypeptide(L)'
;MSRGNRISLIELIKRRDPQLAGITRKITQQESQKIGFIVNVIDFGLKHKKFSVISLQKNLNISRNSLDRTIHLLLEKKFIKLSSTAIKNEKFYSIISKKNIRSYRNDLLDWKRLKIYLKVFPKSTLDSIDNFQREIKRINRIARKNTKRIRFSSRDPDYLESIPIHFKTKLRQSKYTEIPWPKPVLLQDLPSSFVIKIRDKYLNFRLCDVCLKQGRLVDVINVSEDEVVCIEEGHPFNLVKE
;
A
#
# COMPACT_ATOMS: atom_id res chain seq x y z
N MET A 1 16.83 21.66 5.01
CA MET A 1 15.75 20.71 4.67
C MET A 1 14.68 20.79 5.74
N SER A 2 13.47 21.25 5.40
CA SER A 2 12.37 21.49 6.35
C SER A 2 12.01 20.22 7.12
N ARG A 3 12.11 20.26 8.45
CA ARG A 3 11.59 19.24 9.36
C ARG A 3 10.07 19.22 9.18
N GLY A 4 9.58 18.29 8.37
CA GLY A 4 8.16 18.12 8.13
C GLY A 4 7.44 17.85 9.45
N ASN A 5 6.78 18.88 9.98
CA ASN A 5 5.92 18.79 11.16
C ASN A 5 4.87 17.71 10.92
N ARG A 6 5.10 16.53 11.52
CA ARG A 6 4.17 15.40 11.45
C ARG A 6 3.00 15.66 12.37
N ILE A 7 1.84 15.30 11.86
CA ILE A 7 0.54 15.62 12.43
C ILE A 7 -0.02 14.28 12.96
N SER A 8 -0.41 14.21 14.23
CA SER A 8 -1.02 13.00 14.82
C SER A 8 -2.36 12.66 14.14
N LEU A 9 -2.91 11.45 14.30
CA LEU A 9 -4.24 11.10 13.77
C LEU A 9 -5.29 12.18 14.13
N ILE A 10 -5.30 12.56 15.41
CA ILE A 10 -6.18 13.59 15.97
C ILE A 10 -5.99 14.95 15.25
N GLU A 11 -4.74 15.35 15.03
CA GLU A 11 -4.39 16.63 14.40
C GLU A 11 -4.64 16.59 12.87
N LEU A 12 -4.53 15.42 12.23
CA LEU A 12 -4.84 15.18 10.80
C LEU A 12 -6.36 15.22 10.58
N ILE A 13 -7.13 14.72 11.55
CA ILE A 13 -8.59 14.78 11.55
C ILE A 13 -9.08 16.23 11.75
N LYS A 14 -8.45 17.00 12.66
CA LYS A 14 -8.70 18.45 12.77
C LYS A 14 -8.41 19.17 11.44
N ARG A 15 -7.33 18.77 10.76
CA ARG A 15 -6.93 19.32 9.45
C ARG A 15 -7.70 18.73 8.26
N ARG A 16 -8.51 17.69 8.47
CA ARG A 16 -9.31 16.98 7.45
C ARG A 16 -8.45 16.48 6.29
N ASP A 17 -7.33 15.87 6.63
CA ASP A 17 -6.38 15.33 5.66
C ASP A 17 -6.92 14.04 5.01
N PRO A 18 -7.05 13.96 3.67
CA PRO A 18 -7.68 12.85 2.97
C PRO A 18 -6.99 11.49 3.15
N GLN A 19 -5.70 11.40 3.48
CA GLN A 19 -4.99 10.10 3.47
C GLN A 19 -5.36 9.14 4.62
N LEU A 20 -6.33 9.49 5.45
CA LEU A 20 -6.79 8.69 6.56
C LEU A 20 -7.86 7.68 6.09
N ALA A 21 -7.64 6.40 6.40
CA ALA A 21 -8.58 5.28 6.17
C ALA A 21 -8.93 4.95 4.69
N GLY A 22 -8.04 5.26 3.74
CA GLY A 22 -8.26 4.91 2.33
C GLY A 22 -9.19 5.87 1.57
N ILE A 23 -9.52 7.01 2.18
CA ILE A 23 -10.26 8.09 1.52
C ILE A 23 -9.36 8.72 0.46
N THR A 24 -9.83 8.76 -0.78
CA THR A 24 -8.98 9.25 -1.89
C THR A 24 -9.12 10.74 -2.13
N ARG A 25 -10.20 11.37 -1.64
CA ARG A 25 -10.54 12.76 -1.93
C ARG A 25 -10.63 13.62 -0.67
N LYS A 26 -10.18 14.87 -0.76
CA LYS A 26 -10.32 15.85 0.31
C LYS A 26 -11.80 16.18 0.53
N ILE A 27 -12.27 16.00 1.77
CA ILE A 27 -13.63 16.33 2.21
C ILE A 27 -13.59 17.67 2.96
N THR A 28 -14.30 18.66 2.44
CA THR A 28 -14.37 20.01 3.03
C THR A 28 -15.20 20.04 4.31
N GLN A 29 -15.13 21.17 5.05
CA GLN A 29 -15.96 21.39 6.24
C GLN A 29 -17.45 21.25 5.95
N GLN A 30 -17.88 21.88 4.84
CA GLN A 30 -19.28 21.95 4.45
C GLN A 30 -19.79 20.56 4.07
N GLU A 31 -18.98 19.78 3.36
CA GLU A 31 -19.29 18.37 3.05
C GLU A 31 -19.41 17.53 4.32
N SER A 32 -18.44 17.65 5.24
CA SER A 32 -18.39 16.89 6.50
C SER A 32 -19.60 17.11 7.42
N GLN A 33 -20.21 18.30 7.37
CA GLN A 33 -21.42 18.63 8.13
C GLN A 33 -22.70 18.12 7.46
N LYS A 34 -22.68 17.92 6.14
CA LYS A 34 -23.88 17.60 5.33
C LYS A 34 -23.79 16.25 4.61
N ILE A 35 -22.95 15.34 5.08
CA ILE A 35 -22.69 14.05 4.44
C ILE A 35 -23.97 13.29 4.12
N GLY A 36 -24.86 13.11 5.11
CA GLY A 36 -26.10 12.34 4.91
C GLY A 36 -26.98 12.92 3.81
N PHE A 37 -27.06 14.25 3.74
CA PHE A 37 -27.80 14.95 2.71
C PHE A 37 -27.18 14.78 1.32
N ILE A 38 -25.87 14.97 1.21
CA ILE A 38 -25.14 14.81 -0.07
C ILE A 38 -25.27 13.38 -0.58
N VAL A 39 -25.14 12.38 0.30
CA VAL A 39 -25.29 10.96 -0.03
C VAL A 39 -26.70 10.68 -0.55
N ASN A 40 -27.76 11.21 0.07
CA ASN A 40 -29.13 11.01 -0.40
C ASN A 40 -29.36 11.57 -1.82
N VAL A 41 -28.79 12.75 -2.12
CA VAL A 41 -28.87 13.34 -3.46
C VAL A 41 -28.10 12.48 -4.47
N ILE A 42 -26.91 11.98 -4.12
CA ILE A 42 -26.13 11.07 -4.98
C ILE A 42 -26.90 9.77 -5.22
N ASP A 43 -27.49 9.18 -4.18
CA ASP A 43 -28.24 7.93 -4.27
C ASP A 43 -29.48 8.06 -5.14
N PHE A 44 -30.18 9.18 -5.03
CA PHE A 44 -31.25 9.52 -5.96
C PHE A 44 -30.73 9.62 -7.39
N GLY A 45 -29.69 10.43 -7.61
CA GLY A 45 -29.09 10.60 -8.93
C GLY A 45 -28.59 9.28 -9.55
N LEU A 46 -28.09 8.33 -8.75
CA LEU A 46 -27.62 7.03 -9.22
C LEU A 46 -28.75 6.12 -9.71
N LYS A 47 -29.96 6.28 -9.17
CA LYS A 47 -31.17 5.53 -9.57
C LYS A 47 -31.80 6.09 -10.85
N HIS A 48 -31.62 7.38 -11.14
CA HIS A 48 -32.28 8.06 -12.26
C HIS A 48 -31.30 8.49 -13.35
N LYS A 49 -31.64 8.30 -14.63
CA LYS A 49 -30.79 8.73 -15.77
C LYS A 49 -30.60 10.26 -15.80
N LYS A 50 -31.67 11.00 -15.48
CA LYS A 50 -31.71 12.46 -15.34
C LYS A 50 -32.54 12.82 -14.10
N PHE A 51 -32.22 13.92 -13.44
CA PHE A 51 -32.95 14.41 -12.27
C PHE A 51 -32.93 15.93 -12.19
N SER A 52 -33.93 16.52 -11.55
CA SER A 52 -34.03 17.97 -11.29
C SER A 52 -34.07 18.27 -9.78
N VAL A 53 -33.82 19.52 -9.41
CA VAL A 53 -33.95 19.98 -8.01
C VAL A 53 -35.39 19.77 -7.52
N ILE A 54 -36.38 20.00 -8.38
CA ILE A 54 -37.79 19.79 -8.05
C ILE A 54 -38.05 18.30 -7.75
N SER A 55 -37.52 17.39 -8.57
CA SER A 55 -37.66 15.95 -8.34
C SER A 55 -37.00 15.52 -7.03
N LEU A 56 -35.84 16.08 -6.69
CA LEU A 56 -35.15 15.82 -5.43
C LEU A 56 -35.94 16.35 -4.23
N GLN A 57 -36.51 17.55 -4.35
CA GLN A 57 -37.31 18.16 -3.28
C GLN A 57 -38.53 17.32 -2.94
N LYS A 58 -39.24 16.82 -3.97
CA LYS A 58 -40.41 15.95 -3.79
C LYS A 58 -40.10 14.61 -3.12
N ASN A 59 -38.93 14.04 -3.40
CA ASN A 59 -38.59 12.69 -2.94
C ASN A 59 -37.81 12.65 -1.62
N LEU A 60 -37.04 13.68 -1.32
CA LEU A 60 -36.10 13.66 -0.20
C LEU A 60 -36.52 14.58 0.97
N ASN A 61 -37.62 15.32 0.84
CA ASN A 61 -38.11 16.28 1.85
C ASN A 61 -37.03 17.24 2.38
N ILE A 62 -36.12 17.71 1.51
CA ILE A 62 -35.12 18.72 1.87
C ILE A 62 -35.45 20.07 1.21
N SER A 63 -35.13 21.15 1.93
CA SER A 63 -35.28 22.51 1.44
C SER A 63 -34.54 22.76 0.13
N ARG A 64 -35.20 23.51 -0.77
CA ARG A 64 -34.68 23.87 -2.09
C ARG A 64 -33.29 24.51 -2.03
N ASN A 65 -33.10 25.48 -1.11
CA ASN A 65 -31.81 26.16 -0.93
C ASN A 65 -30.67 25.19 -0.59
N SER A 66 -30.95 24.12 0.15
CA SER A 66 -29.94 23.10 0.45
C SER A 66 -29.64 22.25 -0.77
N LEU A 67 -30.67 21.86 -1.53
CA LEU A 67 -30.53 21.11 -2.77
C LEU A 67 -29.73 21.88 -3.81
N ASP A 68 -30.03 23.16 -4.02
CA ASP A 68 -29.31 24.02 -4.97
C ASP A 68 -27.82 24.12 -4.62
N ARG A 69 -27.49 24.27 -3.32
CA ARG A 69 -26.09 24.27 -2.85
C ARG A 69 -25.39 22.93 -3.11
N THR A 70 -26.07 21.80 -2.91
CA THR A 70 -25.48 20.48 -3.17
C THR A 70 -25.35 20.21 -4.67
N ILE A 71 -26.30 20.63 -5.49
CA ILE A 71 -26.17 20.56 -6.95
C ILE A 71 -24.99 21.40 -7.43
N HIS A 72 -24.84 22.62 -6.92
CA HIS A 72 -23.68 23.48 -7.22
C HIS A 72 -22.36 22.79 -6.88
N LEU A 73 -22.24 22.25 -5.67
CA LEU A 73 -21.06 21.49 -5.25
C LEU A 73 -20.74 20.31 -6.18
N LEU A 74 -21.75 19.54 -6.58
CA LEU A 74 -21.57 18.39 -7.46
C LEU A 74 -21.19 18.79 -8.90
N LEU A 75 -21.66 19.96 -9.35
CA LEU A 75 -21.26 20.57 -10.63
C LEU A 75 -19.80 21.03 -10.60
N GLU A 76 -19.40 21.78 -9.56
CA GLU A 76 -18.02 22.24 -9.38
C GLU A 76 -17.02 21.09 -9.35
N LYS A 77 -17.38 20.00 -8.67
CA LYS A 77 -16.57 18.78 -8.60
C LYS A 77 -16.65 17.89 -9.85
N LYS A 78 -17.38 18.33 -10.88
CA LYS A 78 -17.55 17.62 -12.16
C LYS A 78 -18.07 16.19 -11.99
N PHE A 79 -18.95 15.97 -11.00
CA PHE A 79 -19.63 14.68 -10.83
C PHE A 79 -20.92 14.59 -11.65
N ILE A 80 -21.59 15.73 -11.80
CA ILE A 80 -22.81 15.87 -12.58
C ILE A 80 -22.62 16.98 -13.62
N LYS A 81 -23.44 16.97 -14.66
CA LYS A 81 -23.53 18.03 -15.66
C LYS A 81 -24.97 18.43 -15.89
N LEU A 82 -25.19 19.69 -16.30
CA LEU A 82 -26.46 20.10 -16.87
C LEU A 82 -26.68 19.32 -18.18
N SER A 83 -27.78 18.57 -18.24
CA SER A 83 -28.12 17.75 -19.40
C SER A 83 -29.07 18.46 -20.35
N SER A 84 -30.05 19.19 -19.81
CA SER A 84 -31.08 19.90 -20.59
C SER A 84 -31.81 20.89 -19.71
N THR A 85 -32.46 21.87 -20.34
CA THR A 85 -33.40 22.80 -19.72
C THR A 85 -34.78 22.58 -20.32
N ALA A 86 -35.79 22.41 -19.48
CA ALA A 86 -37.18 22.28 -19.93
C ALA A 86 -37.95 23.60 -19.78
N ILE A 87 -39.23 23.54 -20.16
CA ILE A 87 -40.20 24.64 -20.05
C ILE A 87 -40.23 25.15 -18.60
N LYS A 88 -40.36 26.48 -18.43
CA LYS A 88 -40.23 27.19 -17.13
C LYS A 88 -38.81 27.19 -16.54
N ASN A 89 -37.77 27.10 -17.37
CA ASN A 89 -36.36 27.12 -16.96
C ASN A 89 -35.98 25.99 -15.98
N GLU A 90 -36.67 24.85 -16.02
CA GLU A 90 -36.33 23.72 -15.17
C GLU A 90 -35.03 23.05 -15.67
N LYS A 91 -34.02 23.00 -14.80
CA LYS A 91 -32.71 22.42 -15.09
C LYS A 91 -32.68 20.93 -14.74
N PHE A 92 -32.31 20.10 -15.71
CA PHE A 92 -32.10 18.66 -15.54
C PHE A 92 -30.62 18.32 -15.55
N TYR A 93 -30.20 17.52 -14.58
CA TYR A 93 -28.82 17.10 -14.39
C TYR A 93 -28.67 15.60 -14.66
N SER A 94 -27.46 15.22 -15.07
CA SER A 94 -27.07 13.82 -15.28
C SER A 94 -25.71 13.56 -14.66
N ILE A 95 -25.50 12.34 -14.17
CA ILE A 95 -24.21 11.89 -13.65
C ILE A 95 -23.24 11.69 -14.82
N ILE A 96 -22.04 12.28 -14.71
CA ILE A 96 -20.99 12.15 -15.74
C ILE A 96 -20.38 10.74 -15.71
N SER A 97 -20.03 10.26 -14.52
CA SER A 97 -19.44 8.93 -14.33
C SER A 97 -19.98 8.26 -13.07
N LYS A 98 -20.71 7.15 -13.25
CA LYS A 98 -21.22 6.35 -12.14
C LYS A 98 -20.10 5.81 -11.25
N LYS A 99 -18.95 5.45 -11.83
CA LYS A 99 -17.78 4.98 -11.07
C LYS A 99 -17.24 6.08 -10.15
N ASN A 100 -17.04 7.29 -10.68
CA ASN A 100 -16.45 8.39 -9.92
C ASN A 100 -17.36 8.88 -8.79
N ILE A 101 -18.67 8.99 -9.06
CA ILE A 101 -19.62 9.44 -8.05
C ILE A 101 -19.86 8.38 -6.97
N ARG A 102 -19.81 7.07 -7.30
CA ARG A 102 -19.85 5.98 -6.31
C ARG A 102 -18.62 5.97 -5.42
N SER A 103 -17.44 6.17 -6.00
CA SER A 103 -16.19 6.32 -5.22
C SER A 103 -16.29 7.50 -4.26
N TYR A 104 -16.74 8.66 -4.71
CA TYR A 104 -16.94 9.83 -3.85
C TYR A 104 -18.00 9.61 -2.77
N ARG A 105 -19.11 8.94 -3.09
CA ARG A 105 -20.12 8.53 -2.10
C ARG A 105 -19.50 7.66 -1.00
N ASN A 106 -18.67 6.69 -1.38
CA ASN A 106 -18.00 5.81 -0.43
C ASN A 106 -17.03 6.60 0.45
N ASP A 107 -16.20 7.48 -0.13
CA ASP A 107 -15.31 8.38 0.62
C ASP A 107 -16.09 9.18 1.70
N LEU A 108 -17.26 9.72 1.35
CA LEU A 108 -18.13 10.45 2.29
C LEU A 108 -18.65 9.55 3.43
N LEU A 109 -19.06 8.33 3.13
CA LEU A 109 -19.55 7.38 4.12
C LEU A 109 -18.44 6.88 5.05
N ASP A 110 -17.26 6.62 4.51
CA ASP A 110 -16.09 6.20 5.28
C ASP A 110 -15.64 7.32 6.21
N TRP A 111 -15.70 8.57 5.75
CA TRP A 111 -15.47 9.74 6.61
C TRP A 111 -16.52 9.87 7.73
N LYS A 112 -17.80 9.62 7.44
CA LYS A 112 -18.87 9.62 8.46
C LYS A 112 -18.61 8.54 9.50
N ARG A 113 -18.27 7.32 9.07
CA ARG A 113 -17.94 6.18 9.96
C ARG A 113 -16.74 6.50 10.82
N LEU A 114 -15.66 7.03 10.23
CA LEU A 114 -14.46 7.45 10.94
C LEU A 114 -14.81 8.44 12.05
N LYS A 115 -15.60 9.48 11.76
CA LYS A 115 -16.07 10.44 12.78
C LYS A 115 -16.84 9.80 13.93
N ILE A 116 -17.61 8.74 13.66
CA ILE A 116 -18.33 7.99 14.70
C ILE A 116 -17.35 7.16 15.52
N TYR A 117 -16.50 6.37 14.87
CA TYR A 117 -15.50 5.53 15.55
C TYR A 117 -14.61 6.36 16.48
N LEU A 118 -14.18 7.54 16.06
CA LEU A 118 -13.36 8.44 16.85
C LEU A 118 -14.05 9.00 18.11
N LYS A 119 -15.39 9.06 18.12
CA LYS A 119 -16.14 9.44 19.32
C LYS A 119 -16.31 8.28 20.29
N VAL A 120 -16.28 7.05 19.78
CA VAL A 120 -16.51 5.83 20.56
C VAL A 120 -15.22 5.30 21.16
N PHE A 121 -14.08 5.44 20.45
CA PHE A 121 -12.81 4.95 20.95
C PHE A 121 -12.17 5.92 21.94
N PRO A 122 -11.71 5.44 23.11
CA PRO A 122 -10.94 6.26 24.03
C PRO A 122 -9.60 6.65 23.39
N LYS A 123 -9.04 7.78 23.83
CA LYS A 123 -7.81 8.36 23.28
C LYS A 123 -6.64 7.37 23.25
N SER A 124 -6.51 6.54 24.29
CA SER A 124 -5.48 5.48 24.38
C SER A 124 -5.56 4.45 23.25
N THR A 125 -6.76 4.09 22.81
CA THR A 125 -6.98 3.19 21.67
C THR A 125 -6.57 3.88 20.37
N LEU A 126 -6.91 5.16 20.20
CA LEU A 126 -6.51 5.93 19.02
C LEU A 126 -4.99 6.09 18.92
N ASP A 127 -4.33 6.36 20.04
CA ASP A 127 -2.86 6.46 20.12
C ASP A 127 -2.18 5.11 19.82
N SER A 128 -2.78 4.00 20.26
CA SER A 128 -2.30 2.65 19.98
C SER A 128 -2.43 2.29 18.49
N ILE A 129 -3.54 2.65 17.84
CA ILE A 129 -3.73 2.48 16.39
C ILE A 129 -2.71 3.30 15.61
N ASP A 130 -2.45 4.54 16.05
CA ASP A 130 -1.46 5.42 15.43
C ASP A 130 -0.05 4.82 15.51
N ASN A 131 0.32 4.27 16.67
CA ASN A 131 1.59 3.58 16.86
C ASN A 131 1.71 2.31 16.02
N PHE A 132 0.65 1.51 15.94
CA PHE A 132 0.62 0.32 15.10
C PHE A 132 0.84 0.66 13.62
N GLN A 133 0.17 1.70 13.11
CA GLN A 133 0.37 2.16 11.73
C GLN A 133 1.79 2.70 11.48
N ARG A 134 2.42 3.33 12.48
CA ARG A 134 3.83 3.77 12.40
C ARG A 134 4.75 2.58 12.22
N GLU A 135 4.59 1.55 13.04
CA GLU A 135 5.45 0.37 12.97
C GLU A 135 5.25 -0.39 11.66
N ILE A 136 4.01 -0.58 11.19
CA ILE A 136 3.77 -1.18 9.86
C ILE A 136 4.42 -0.37 8.73
N LYS A 137 4.27 0.96 8.71
CA LYS A 137 4.90 1.80 7.67
C LYS A 137 6.42 1.73 7.75
N ARG A 138 6.99 1.65 8.96
CA ARG A 138 8.43 1.49 9.19
C ARG A 138 8.90 0.15 8.65
N ILE A 139 8.24 -0.95 9.01
CA ILE A 139 8.51 -2.30 8.53
C ILE A 139 8.44 -2.34 6.99
N ASN A 140 7.37 -1.80 6.40
CA ASN A 140 7.21 -1.76 4.94
C ASN A 140 8.27 -0.91 4.24
N ARG A 141 8.73 0.19 4.85
CA ARG A 141 9.80 1.01 4.29
C ARG A 141 11.15 0.30 4.38
N ILE A 142 11.41 -0.41 5.48
CA ILE A 142 12.61 -1.24 5.64
C ILE A 142 12.58 -2.37 4.59
N ALA A 143 11.47 -3.09 4.49
CA ALA A 143 11.27 -4.13 3.48
C ALA A 143 11.50 -3.59 2.06
N ARG A 144 10.90 -2.44 1.70
CA ARG A 144 11.07 -1.77 0.39
C ARG A 144 12.49 -1.29 0.11
N LYS A 145 13.20 -0.75 1.11
CA LYS A 145 14.62 -0.36 0.96
C LYS A 145 15.53 -1.57 0.77
N ASN A 146 15.16 -2.70 1.37
CA ASN A 146 15.88 -3.95 1.23
C ASN A 146 15.49 -4.72 -0.06
N THR A 147 14.41 -4.34 -0.74
CA THR A 147 13.99 -4.94 -2.01
C THR A 147 14.56 -4.21 -3.22
N LYS A 148 15.86 -4.36 -3.47
CA LYS A 148 16.33 -4.34 -4.87
C LYS A 148 15.97 -5.71 -5.45
N ARG A 149 14.93 -5.78 -6.28
CA ARG A 149 14.58 -7.02 -6.99
C ARG A 149 15.71 -7.36 -7.94
N ILE A 150 16.48 -8.40 -7.61
CA ILE A 150 17.53 -8.93 -8.48
C ILE A 150 16.84 -9.89 -9.45
N ARG A 151 17.11 -9.68 -10.75
CA ARG A 151 16.76 -10.64 -11.81
C ARG A 151 17.95 -11.57 -11.98
N PHE A 152 17.68 -12.87 -12.04
CA PHE A 152 18.69 -13.87 -12.34
C PHE A 152 18.78 -14.08 -13.85
N SER A 153 19.93 -13.80 -14.44
CA SER A 153 20.24 -14.05 -15.85
C SER A 153 21.55 -14.83 -15.90
N SER A 154 21.47 -16.15 -15.78
CA SER A 154 22.60 -17.10 -15.63
C SER A 154 23.50 -16.91 -14.40
N ARG A 155 24.14 -18.01 -13.93
CA ARG A 155 25.10 -18.03 -12.82
C ARG A 155 26.45 -18.52 -13.32
N ASP A 156 27.50 -17.77 -13.04
CA ASP A 156 28.88 -18.12 -13.39
C ASP A 156 29.55 -18.89 -12.23
N PRO A 157 29.94 -20.17 -12.41
CA PRO A 157 30.66 -20.93 -11.40
C PRO A 157 31.93 -20.23 -10.89
N ASP A 158 32.65 -19.51 -11.74
CA ASP A 158 33.93 -18.91 -11.39
C ASP A 158 33.74 -17.75 -10.39
N TYR A 159 32.61 -17.06 -10.47
CA TYR A 159 32.25 -16.05 -9.48
C TYR A 159 32.17 -16.65 -8.07
N LEU A 160 31.60 -17.84 -7.93
CA LEU A 160 31.42 -18.51 -6.64
C LEU A 160 32.77 -18.86 -5.98
N GLU A 161 33.77 -19.28 -6.78
CA GLU A 161 35.11 -19.64 -6.28
C GLU A 161 35.86 -18.43 -5.69
N SER A 162 35.56 -17.22 -6.18
CA SER A 162 36.19 -15.98 -5.72
C SER A 162 35.63 -15.43 -4.40
N ILE A 163 34.53 -15.97 -3.89
CA ILE A 163 33.81 -15.38 -2.75
C ILE A 163 34.36 -15.92 -1.41
N PRO A 164 34.87 -15.04 -0.53
CA PRO A 164 35.25 -15.44 0.82
C PRO A 164 34.00 -15.79 1.65
N ILE A 165 33.89 -17.03 2.10
CA ILE A 165 32.74 -17.54 2.87
C ILE A 165 32.97 -17.30 4.37
N HIS A 166 31.98 -16.70 5.03
CA HIS A 166 31.93 -16.49 6.47
C HIS A 166 30.93 -17.44 7.15
N PHE A 167 31.44 -18.32 8.00
CA PHE A 167 30.60 -19.19 8.81
C PHE A 167 29.99 -18.43 10.00
N LYS A 168 28.70 -18.68 10.27
CA LYS A 168 27.98 -18.06 11.39
C LYS A 168 28.51 -18.42 12.77
N THR A 169 29.08 -19.61 12.93
CA THR A 169 29.54 -20.11 14.23
C THR A 169 30.88 -20.80 14.10
N LYS A 170 31.71 -20.68 15.15
CA LYS A 170 33.00 -21.38 15.26
C LYS A 170 32.85 -22.89 15.06
N LEU A 171 31.83 -23.49 15.69
CA LEU A 171 31.53 -24.92 15.58
C LEU A 171 31.28 -25.37 14.13
N ARG A 172 30.59 -24.56 13.33
CA ARG A 172 30.34 -24.87 11.92
C ARG A 172 31.62 -24.76 11.09
N GLN A 173 32.44 -23.74 11.32
CA GLN A 173 33.69 -23.55 10.58
C GLN A 173 34.67 -24.69 10.85
N SER A 174 34.90 -25.02 12.13
CA SER A 174 35.82 -26.09 12.54
C SER A 174 35.40 -27.48 12.07
N LYS A 175 34.12 -27.67 11.69
CA LYS A 175 33.63 -28.93 11.12
C LYS A 175 34.14 -29.15 9.69
N TYR A 176 34.44 -28.08 8.95
CA TYR A 176 34.75 -28.14 7.53
C TYR A 176 36.13 -27.62 7.18
N THR A 177 36.83 -26.89 8.05
CA THR A 177 38.15 -26.34 7.72
C THR A 177 38.97 -26.09 9.00
N GLU A 178 40.30 -26.05 8.84
CA GLU A 178 41.26 -25.69 9.89
C GLU A 178 41.46 -24.17 10.02
N ILE A 179 40.94 -23.38 9.08
CA ILE A 179 41.05 -21.93 9.11
C ILE A 179 40.40 -21.38 10.39
N PRO A 180 41.11 -20.57 11.19
CA PRO A 180 40.62 -20.11 12.48
C PRO A 180 39.44 -19.15 12.33
N TRP A 181 38.36 -19.41 13.07
CA TRP A 181 37.20 -18.51 13.13
C TRP A 181 37.59 -17.16 13.79
N PRO A 182 37.12 -16.00 13.29
CA PRO A 182 36.11 -15.79 12.23
C PRO A 182 36.72 -15.50 10.84
N LYS A 183 37.94 -15.97 10.54
CA LYS A 183 38.56 -15.70 9.24
C LYS A 183 37.72 -16.31 8.10
N PRO A 184 37.60 -15.62 6.96
CA PRO A 184 36.92 -16.15 5.79
C PRO A 184 37.60 -17.39 5.23
N VAL A 185 36.82 -18.21 4.53
CA VAL A 185 37.22 -19.50 3.97
C VAL A 185 36.87 -19.50 2.48
N LEU A 186 37.78 -19.92 1.60
CA LEU A 186 37.46 -20.06 0.17
C LEU A 186 36.88 -21.45 -0.09
N LEU A 187 36.19 -21.63 -1.23
CA LEU A 187 35.63 -22.92 -1.60
C LEU A 187 36.69 -24.03 -1.72
N GLN A 188 37.87 -23.69 -2.23
CA GLN A 188 39.00 -24.62 -2.34
C GLN A 188 39.50 -25.15 -0.98
N ASP A 189 39.25 -24.42 0.10
CA ASP A 189 39.67 -24.77 1.46
C ASP A 189 38.64 -25.68 2.17
N LEU A 190 37.59 -26.10 1.46
CA LEU A 190 36.49 -26.90 1.98
C LEU A 190 36.50 -28.32 1.38
N PRO A 191 35.96 -29.33 2.11
CA PRO A 191 35.86 -30.69 1.63
C PRO A 191 35.06 -30.76 0.33
N SER A 192 35.53 -31.56 -0.63
CA SER A 192 34.91 -31.67 -1.96
C SER A 192 33.41 -32.01 -1.91
N SER A 193 33.01 -32.87 -0.97
CA SER A 193 31.60 -33.24 -0.76
C SER A 193 30.71 -32.07 -0.33
N PHE A 194 31.28 -31.07 0.36
CA PHE A 194 30.58 -29.86 0.76
C PHE A 194 30.56 -28.84 -0.39
N VAL A 195 31.69 -28.68 -1.10
CA VAL A 195 31.82 -27.82 -2.29
C VAL A 195 30.81 -28.21 -3.36
N ILE A 196 30.68 -29.50 -3.68
CA ILE A 196 29.72 -30.01 -4.68
C ILE A 196 28.29 -29.57 -4.33
N LYS A 197 27.89 -29.68 -3.05
CA LYS A 197 26.55 -29.27 -2.59
C LYS A 197 26.33 -27.77 -2.73
N ILE A 198 27.36 -26.96 -2.46
CA ILE A 198 27.25 -25.49 -2.59
C ILE A 198 27.12 -25.12 -4.07
N ARG A 199 27.95 -25.71 -4.95
CA ARG A 199 27.89 -25.48 -6.40
C ARG A 199 26.55 -25.86 -6.99
N ASP A 200 26.02 -27.04 -6.63
CA ASP A 200 24.70 -27.49 -7.08
C ASP A 200 23.58 -26.53 -6.67
N LYS A 201 23.59 -26.09 -5.40
CA LYS A 201 22.63 -25.07 -4.92
C LYS A 201 22.82 -23.73 -5.62
N TYR A 202 24.05 -23.34 -5.93
CA TYR A 202 24.34 -22.10 -6.62
C TYR A 202 23.78 -22.13 -8.04
N LEU A 203 24.08 -23.17 -8.84
CA LEU A 203 23.61 -23.29 -10.22
C LEU A 203 22.09 -23.41 -10.33
N ASN A 204 21.44 -24.08 -9.37
CA ASN A 204 19.99 -24.24 -9.35
C ASN A 204 19.23 -23.06 -8.69
N PHE A 205 19.86 -21.89 -8.55
CA PHE A 205 19.26 -20.70 -7.91
C PHE A 205 18.71 -20.95 -6.50
N ARG A 206 19.30 -21.89 -5.75
CA ARG A 206 18.92 -22.25 -4.37
C ARG A 206 19.68 -21.48 -3.30
N LEU A 207 20.61 -20.59 -3.68
CA LEU A 207 21.31 -19.68 -2.78
C LEU A 207 20.92 -18.22 -3.02
N CYS A 208 20.86 -17.44 -1.94
CA CYS A 208 20.57 -16.01 -1.97
C CYS A 208 21.81 -15.20 -2.40
N ASP A 209 21.77 -14.56 -3.58
CA ASP A 209 22.91 -13.79 -4.10
C ASP A 209 23.26 -12.54 -3.28
N VAL A 210 22.26 -11.92 -2.63
CA VAL A 210 22.51 -10.76 -1.74
C VAL A 210 23.34 -11.20 -0.54
N CYS A 211 23.01 -12.35 0.05
CA CYS A 211 23.75 -12.91 1.17
C CYS A 211 25.11 -13.44 0.71
N LEU A 212 25.17 -14.05 -0.48
CA LEU A 212 26.40 -14.58 -1.05
C LEU A 212 27.44 -13.47 -1.30
N LYS A 213 27.03 -12.29 -1.78
CA LYS A 213 27.88 -11.09 -1.90
C LYS A 213 28.48 -10.62 -0.56
N GLN A 214 27.89 -11.04 0.56
CA GLN A 214 28.38 -10.79 1.90
C GLN A 214 29.15 -11.99 2.47
N GLY A 215 29.48 -12.99 1.64
CA GLY A 215 30.14 -14.23 2.04
C GLY A 215 29.25 -15.20 2.80
N ARG A 216 27.91 -15.01 2.82
CA ARG A 216 26.97 -15.85 3.56
C ARG A 216 26.23 -16.82 2.64
N LEU A 217 26.39 -18.11 2.90
CA LEU A 217 25.63 -19.17 2.25
C LEU A 217 24.24 -19.30 2.90
N VAL A 218 23.23 -18.70 2.27
CA VAL A 218 21.85 -18.73 2.75
C VAL A 218 20.94 -19.28 1.67
N ASP A 219 20.13 -20.28 2.04
CA ASP A 219 19.18 -20.92 1.14
C ASP A 219 17.98 -20.01 0.82
N VAL A 220 17.34 -20.26 -0.33
CA VAL A 220 16.06 -19.64 -0.72
C VAL A 220 14.95 -20.67 -0.83
N ILE A 221 13.70 -20.23 -0.66
CA ILE A 221 12.48 -21.01 -0.86
C ILE A 221 11.68 -20.47 -2.05
N ASN A 222 10.99 -21.34 -2.77
CA ASN A 222 10.08 -20.92 -3.84
C ASN A 222 8.78 -20.42 -3.23
N VAL A 223 8.34 -19.24 -3.66
CA VAL A 223 7.05 -18.65 -3.27
C VAL A 223 6.05 -18.69 -4.43
N SER A 224 6.55 -18.69 -5.67
CA SER A 224 5.78 -19.02 -6.88
C SER A 224 6.68 -19.72 -7.91
N GLU A 225 6.17 -20.02 -9.10
CA GLU A 225 6.94 -20.65 -10.18
C GLU A 225 8.17 -19.83 -10.59
N ASP A 226 8.08 -18.50 -10.52
CA ASP A 226 9.12 -17.59 -10.98
C ASP A 226 9.70 -16.70 -9.86
N GLU A 227 9.26 -16.90 -8.60
CA GLU A 227 9.70 -16.11 -7.44
C GLU A 227 10.27 -16.97 -6.32
N VAL A 228 11.45 -16.58 -5.84
CA VAL A 228 12.12 -17.20 -4.68
C VAL A 228 12.47 -16.15 -3.62
N VAL A 229 12.52 -16.57 -2.35
CA VAL A 229 12.76 -15.70 -1.20
C VAL A 229 13.83 -16.30 -0.28
N CYS A 230 14.80 -15.49 0.13
CA CYS A 230 15.80 -15.83 1.15
C CYS A 230 15.14 -16.23 2.46
N ILE A 231 15.49 -17.40 3.00
CA ILE A 231 14.86 -17.96 4.21
C ILE A 231 15.12 -17.09 5.44
N GLU A 232 16.29 -16.46 5.52
CA GLU A 232 16.68 -15.73 6.74
C GLU A 232 16.40 -14.23 6.67
N GLU A 233 16.63 -13.60 5.52
CA GLU A 233 16.61 -12.14 5.38
C GLU A 233 15.43 -11.65 4.52
N GLY A 234 14.65 -12.56 3.95
CA GLY A 234 13.45 -12.21 3.18
C GLY A 234 13.72 -11.48 1.85
N HIS A 235 14.96 -11.49 1.33
CA HIS A 235 15.28 -10.96 0.01
C HIS A 235 14.48 -11.71 -1.08
N PRO A 236 13.61 -11.05 -1.85
CA PRO A 236 12.89 -11.69 -2.94
C PRO A 236 13.61 -11.50 -4.28
N PHE A 237 13.48 -12.51 -5.13
CA PHE A 237 14.14 -12.60 -6.43
C PHE A 237 13.20 -13.17 -7.49
N ASN A 238 13.40 -12.76 -8.74
CA ASN A 238 12.72 -13.36 -9.88
C ASN A 238 13.68 -14.23 -10.69
N LEU A 239 13.25 -15.45 -10.98
CA LEU A 239 13.90 -16.33 -11.95
C LEU A 239 13.53 -15.80 -13.35
N VAL A 240 14.51 -15.47 -14.18
CA VAL A 240 14.27 -15.25 -15.60
C VAL A 240 14.54 -16.58 -16.28
N LYS A 241 13.52 -17.15 -16.92
CA LYS A 241 13.72 -18.26 -17.86
C LYS A 241 14.23 -17.63 -19.16
N GLU A 242 15.47 -17.92 -19.52
CA GLU A 242 15.96 -17.73 -20.89
C GLU A 242 15.28 -18.73 -21.84
#